data_AF-A0A1M6Y3X2-F1
#
_entry.id   AF-A0A1M6Y3X2-F1
#
_cell.length_a   1.000
_cell.length_b   1.000
_cell.length_c   1.000
_cell.angle_alpha   90.00
_cell.angle_beta   90.00
_cell.angle_gamma   90.00
#
_symmetry.space_group_name_H-M   'P 1'
#
loop_
_entity.id
_entity.type
_entity.pdbx_description
1 polymer ?
#
loop_
_entity_poly.entity_id
_entity_poly.type
_entity_poly.pdbx_seq_one_letter_code
_entity_poly.pdbx_strand_id
1 'polypeptide(L)'
;MRVMVLLFTLHYSLFTISAQDNANARQAKRVFNTAWNHIYGKEGVRFHYKIDILHLYKEEGTSWNKGDKAKSEYKGSKMWNDGNVKYILREKKGIVEIHDPKVNKKDEKLQMFKFEPDSYNYSIAKDPEGLLVTLEAKPGVKVKMKKIIALLNQGNYYPKKLRIKVSIFWATITFSDFQAGNIDDNIFVFPKEKYTNYKIVDER
;
A
#
# COMPACT_ATOMS: atom_id res chain seq x y z
N MET A 1 -55.87 -17.40 -49.81
CA MET A 1 -54.88 -18.42 -49.36
C MET A 1 -53.70 -17.66 -48.76
N ARG A 2 -53.50 -17.85 -47.45
CA ARG A 2 -52.47 -17.20 -46.62
C ARG A 2 -51.07 -17.69 -47.02
N VAL A 3 -50.08 -16.80 -47.12
CA VAL A 3 -48.77 -16.97 -46.45
C VAL A 3 -48.18 -15.58 -46.18
N MET A 4 -48.05 -15.30 -44.90
CA MET A 4 -47.38 -14.16 -44.27
C MET A 4 -45.92 -14.56 -44.07
N VAL A 5 -44.96 -13.81 -44.64
CA VAL A 5 -43.53 -14.05 -44.34
C VAL A 5 -43.07 -13.01 -43.32
N LEU A 6 -42.96 -13.46 -42.07
CA LEU A 6 -42.28 -12.78 -40.97
C LEU A 6 -40.78 -12.70 -41.29
N LEU A 7 -40.24 -11.48 -41.38
CA LEU A 7 -38.80 -11.24 -41.29
C LEU A 7 -38.43 -11.04 -39.82
N PHE A 8 -37.82 -12.07 -39.23
CA PHE A 8 -37.19 -12.01 -37.91
C PHE A 8 -35.91 -11.17 -38.01
N THR A 9 -35.96 -9.91 -37.58
CA THR A 9 -34.76 -9.09 -37.35
C THR A 9 -34.07 -9.55 -36.06
N LEU A 10 -33.07 -10.42 -36.20
CA LEU A 10 -32.18 -10.85 -35.14
C LEU A 10 -31.29 -9.68 -34.71
N HIS A 11 -31.74 -8.90 -33.73
CA HIS A 11 -30.91 -7.91 -33.07
C HIS A 11 -29.89 -8.65 -32.20
N TYR A 12 -28.65 -8.75 -32.66
CA TYR A 12 -27.51 -9.06 -31.80
C TYR A 12 -27.33 -7.90 -30.83
N SER A 13 -28.01 -7.98 -29.68
CA SER A 13 -27.70 -7.17 -28.52
C SER A 13 -26.27 -7.49 -28.12
N LEU A 14 -25.35 -6.62 -28.51
CA LEU A 14 -24.00 -6.56 -27.95
C LEU A 14 -24.17 -6.32 -26.45
N PHE A 15 -24.18 -7.39 -25.67
CA PHE A 15 -23.89 -7.30 -24.24
C PHE A 15 -22.44 -6.83 -24.15
N THR A 16 -22.25 -5.51 -24.12
CA THR A 16 -21.06 -4.93 -23.53
C THR A 16 -21.03 -5.46 -22.10
N ILE A 17 -20.15 -6.42 -21.84
CA ILE A 17 -19.80 -6.83 -20.48
C ILE A 17 -19.15 -5.60 -19.85
N SER A 18 -19.96 -4.70 -19.30
CA SER A 18 -19.51 -3.72 -18.34
C SER A 18 -18.85 -4.54 -17.23
N ALA A 19 -17.54 -4.34 -17.02
CA ALA A 19 -16.74 -5.03 -16.02
C ALA A 19 -17.54 -5.15 -14.71
N GLN A 20 -18.07 -6.35 -14.50
CA GLN A 20 -19.17 -6.58 -13.58
C GLN A 20 -18.62 -6.44 -12.17
N ASP A 21 -19.21 -5.53 -11.39
CA ASP A 21 -19.14 -5.58 -9.93
C ASP A 21 -19.75 -6.93 -9.49
N ASN A 22 -18.94 -7.97 -9.52
CA ASN A 22 -19.33 -9.32 -9.15
C ASN A 22 -19.02 -9.55 -7.68
N ALA A 23 -19.64 -10.57 -7.07
CA ALA A 23 -19.50 -10.83 -5.64
C ALA A 23 -18.03 -10.98 -5.20
N ASN A 24 -17.19 -11.55 -6.06
CA ASN A 24 -15.76 -11.72 -5.83
C ASN A 24 -15.04 -10.36 -5.72
N ALA A 25 -15.25 -9.45 -6.67
CA ALA A 25 -14.65 -8.12 -6.65
C ALA A 25 -15.07 -7.31 -5.41
N ARG A 26 -16.35 -7.36 -5.03
CA ARG A 26 -16.84 -6.73 -3.79
C ARG A 26 -16.17 -7.29 -2.55
N GLN A 27 -16.04 -8.62 -2.47
CA GLN A 27 -15.36 -9.27 -1.35
C GLN A 27 -13.88 -8.87 -1.30
N ALA A 28 -13.19 -8.90 -2.44
CA ALA A 28 -11.79 -8.51 -2.56
C ALA A 28 -11.56 -7.07 -2.07
N LYS A 29 -12.41 -6.12 -2.48
CA LYS A 29 -12.37 -4.73 -2.00
C LYS A 29 -12.57 -4.63 -0.48
N ARG A 30 -13.55 -5.35 0.08
CA ARG A 30 -13.78 -5.34 1.54
C ARG A 30 -12.56 -5.87 2.28
N VAL A 31 -12.05 -7.04 1.88
CA VAL A 31 -10.87 -7.68 2.50
C VAL A 31 -9.64 -6.77 2.37
N PHE A 32 -9.41 -6.18 1.19
CA PHE A 32 -8.34 -5.21 0.98
C PHE A 32 -8.46 -4.00 1.91
N ASN A 33 -9.65 -3.39 1.98
CA ASN A 33 -9.89 -2.21 2.82
C ASN A 33 -9.70 -2.53 4.30
N THR A 34 -10.10 -3.71 4.77
CA THR A 34 -9.82 -4.15 6.13
C THR A 34 -8.32 -4.29 6.38
N ALA A 35 -7.58 -4.96 5.49
CA ALA A 35 -6.12 -5.06 5.59
C ALA A 35 -5.42 -3.69 5.56
N TRP A 36 -5.90 -2.78 4.70
CA TRP A 36 -5.43 -1.39 4.63
C TRP A 36 -5.65 -0.65 5.95
N ASN A 37 -6.84 -0.80 6.54
CA ASN A 37 -7.17 -0.21 7.83
C ASN A 37 -6.37 -0.80 8.98
N HIS A 38 -5.89 -2.04 8.90
CA HIS A 38 -4.94 -2.56 9.89
C HIS A 38 -3.59 -1.83 9.84
N ILE A 39 -3.17 -1.33 8.67
CA ILE A 39 -1.90 -0.62 8.51
C ILE A 39 -2.03 0.87 8.84
N TYR A 40 -3.14 1.51 8.44
CA TYR A 40 -3.30 2.97 8.48
C TYR A 40 -4.47 3.44 9.34
N GLY A 41 -5.13 2.54 10.06
CA GLY A 41 -6.26 2.85 10.93
C GLY A 41 -5.86 3.62 12.19
N LYS A 42 -6.87 4.14 12.90
CA LYS A 42 -6.71 4.96 14.11
C LYS A 42 -6.23 4.16 15.33
N GLU A 43 -6.46 2.85 15.35
CA GLU A 43 -6.01 1.97 16.44
C GLU A 43 -4.49 1.82 16.47
N GLY A 44 -3.86 2.04 15.31
CA GLY A 44 -2.43 1.88 15.11
C GLY A 44 -1.98 0.43 15.03
N VAL A 45 -0.74 0.26 14.61
CA VAL A 45 -0.11 -1.04 14.41
C VAL A 45 1.39 -0.94 14.57
N ARG A 46 2.01 -2.06 14.94
CA ARG A 46 3.44 -2.34 14.81
C ARG A 46 3.62 -3.56 13.92
N PHE A 47 4.62 -3.54 13.05
CA PHE A 47 5.04 -4.70 12.28
C PHE A 47 6.52 -4.62 11.88
N HIS A 48 7.14 -5.76 11.67
CA HIS A 48 8.42 -5.87 10.98
C HIS A 48 8.18 -6.06 9.48
N TYR A 49 9.04 -5.48 8.65
CA TYR A 49 8.97 -5.59 7.20
C TYR A 49 10.33 -5.93 6.60
N LYS A 50 10.31 -6.62 5.46
CA LYS A 50 11.46 -6.77 4.56
C LYS A 50 11.04 -6.42 3.14
N ILE A 51 11.80 -5.55 2.49
CA ILE A 51 11.64 -5.12 1.11
C ILE A 51 12.71 -5.81 0.27
N ASP A 52 12.31 -6.35 -0.87
CA ASP A 52 13.19 -6.87 -1.92
C ASP A 52 12.72 -6.34 -3.27
N ILE A 53 13.55 -5.52 -3.91
CA ILE A 53 13.31 -5.00 -5.27
C ILE A 53 14.34 -5.64 -6.20
N LEU A 54 13.87 -6.51 -7.09
CA LEU A 54 14.68 -7.24 -8.07
C LEU A 54 15.93 -7.95 -7.49
N HIS A 55 15.96 -8.26 -6.19
CA HIS A 55 17.15 -8.72 -5.46
C HIS A 55 18.34 -7.76 -5.45
N LEU A 56 18.21 -6.58 -6.04
CA LEU A 56 19.24 -5.54 -6.13
C LEU A 56 19.18 -4.59 -4.93
N TYR A 57 17.98 -4.35 -4.42
CA TYR A 57 17.76 -3.55 -3.21
C TYR A 57 17.05 -4.40 -2.17
N LYS A 58 17.65 -4.48 -0.98
CA LYS A 58 17.09 -5.16 0.18
C LYS A 58 17.14 -4.25 1.38
N GLU A 59 16.02 -4.12 2.06
CA GLU A 59 15.89 -3.37 3.31
C GLU A 59 15.00 -4.14 4.26
N GLU A 60 15.26 -4.01 5.55
CA GLU A 60 14.36 -4.51 6.57
C GLU A 60 14.30 -3.53 7.73
N GLY A 61 13.18 -3.52 8.43
CA GLY A 61 12.94 -2.57 9.49
C GLY A 61 11.67 -2.87 10.26
N THR A 62 11.43 -2.07 11.29
CA THR A 62 10.19 -2.10 12.06
C THR A 62 9.45 -0.78 11.83
N SER A 63 8.15 -0.86 11.61
CA SER A 63 7.29 0.30 11.47
C SER A 63 6.20 0.30 12.53
N TRP A 64 5.83 1.49 12.95
CA TRP A 64 4.64 1.80 13.72
C TRP A 64 3.84 2.80 12.92
N ASN A 65 2.55 2.56 12.74
CA ASN A 65 1.67 3.43 11.99
C ASN A 65 0.41 3.67 12.80
N LYS A 66 -0.19 4.86 12.72
CA LYS A 66 -1.48 5.19 13.33
C LYS A 66 -2.10 6.40 12.65
N GLY A 67 -3.13 6.18 11.83
CA GLY A 67 -3.69 7.24 10.99
C GLY A 67 -2.63 7.83 10.05
N ASP A 68 -2.38 9.13 10.18
CA ASP A 68 -1.36 9.89 9.44
C ASP A 68 0.02 9.91 10.13
N LYS A 69 0.13 9.32 11.32
CA LYS A 69 1.37 9.23 12.09
C LYS A 69 2.13 7.95 11.75
N ALA A 70 3.45 8.05 11.74
CA ALA A 70 4.31 6.91 11.49
C ALA A 70 5.67 7.05 12.18
N LYS A 71 6.22 5.93 12.63
CA LYS A 71 7.63 5.80 13.01
C LYS A 71 8.20 4.60 12.28
N SER A 72 9.41 4.71 11.76
CA SER A 72 10.12 3.53 11.25
C SER A 72 11.58 3.52 11.65
N GLU A 73 12.13 2.32 11.78
CA GLU A 73 13.53 2.08 12.10
C GLU A 73 14.06 1.03 11.12
N TYR A 74 15.13 1.36 10.42
CA TYR A 74 15.84 0.46 9.51
C TYR A 74 17.34 0.79 9.55
N LYS A 75 18.16 0.01 8.84
CA LYS A 75 19.62 0.06 8.99
C LYS A 75 20.21 1.47 8.80
N GLY A 76 20.64 2.07 9.90
CA GLY A 76 21.30 3.38 9.94
C GLY A 76 20.39 4.59 9.78
N SER A 77 19.06 4.40 9.86
CA SER A 77 18.11 5.50 9.78
C SER A 77 16.86 5.24 10.62
N LYS A 78 16.32 6.32 11.18
CA LYS A 78 15.06 6.30 11.93
C LYS A 78 14.21 7.46 11.44
N MET A 79 12.90 7.26 11.39
CA MET A 79 11.96 8.25 10.91
C MET A 79 10.83 8.41 11.90
N TRP A 80 10.44 9.65 12.15
CA TRP A 80 9.27 10.02 12.94
C TRP A 80 8.40 10.95 12.11
N ASN A 81 7.09 10.73 12.15
CA ASN A 81 6.08 11.58 11.55
C ASN A 81 4.90 11.64 12.52
N ASP A 82 4.63 12.83 13.05
CA ASP A 82 3.54 13.07 13.99
C ASP A 82 2.23 13.53 13.30
N GLY A 83 2.20 13.51 11.97
CA GLY A 83 1.11 14.01 11.12
C GLY A 83 1.31 15.46 10.66
N ASN A 84 2.16 16.23 11.35
CA ASN A 84 2.45 17.63 11.05
C ASN A 84 3.88 17.84 10.55
N VAL A 85 4.86 17.13 11.13
CA VAL A 85 6.27 17.24 10.78
C VAL A 85 6.89 15.85 10.70
N LYS A 86 7.70 15.64 9.66
CA LYS A 86 8.47 14.42 9.46
C LYS A 86 9.95 14.68 9.74
N TYR A 87 10.55 13.87 10.61
CA TYR A 87 11.98 13.87 10.90
C TYR A 87 12.62 12.59 10.33
N ILE A 88 13.73 12.71 9.63
CA ILE A 88 14.55 11.59 9.17
C ILE A 88 15.94 11.71 9.79
N LEU A 89 16.25 10.81 10.70
CA LEU A 89 17.58 10.67 11.30
C LEU A 89 18.46 9.81 10.39
N ARG A 90 19.63 10.33 10.02
CA ARG A 90 20.71 9.63 9.31
C ARG A 90 21.86 9.40 10.28
N GLU A 91 21.81 8.29 11.02
CA GLU A 91 22.70 8.04 12.16
C GLU A 91 24.19 8.14 11.78
N LYS A 92 24.60 7.49 10.69
CA LYS A 92 25.99 7.52 10.22
C LYS A 92 26.49 8.89 9.78
N LYS A 93 25.58 9.77 9.38
CA LYS A 93 25.91 11.13 8.92
C LYS A 93 25.84 12.16 10.03
N GLY A 94 25.28 11.82 11.19
CA GLY A 94 25.02 12.79 12.25
C GLY A 94 24.02 13.87 11.81
N ILE A 95 23.05 13.54 10.94
CA ILE A 95 22.09 14.50 10.38
C ILE A 95 20.66 14.15 10.77
N VAL A 96 19.85 15.17 11.05
CA VAL A 96 18.39 15.10 11.15
C VAL A 96 17.80 15.99 10.05
N GLU A 97 17.06 15.39 9.13
CA GLU A 97 16.32 16.09 8.08
C GLU A 97 14.89 16.37 8.56
N ILE A 98 14.35 17.56 8.31
CA ILE A 98 12.97 17.96 8.63
C ILE A 98 12.21 18.14 7.31
N HIS A 99 11.04 17.52 7.19
CA HIS A 99 10.23 17.51 5.97
C HIS A 99 8.76 17.79 6.29
N ASP A 100 8.02 18.35 5.32
CA ASP A 100 6.56 18.43 5.39
C ASP A 100 5.98 17.08 4.95
N PRO A 101 5.22 16.37 5.81
CA PRO A 101 4.67 15.05 5.47
C PRO A 101 3.68 15.07 4.29
N LYS A 102 3.13 16.24 3.94
CA LYS A 102 2.17 16.44 2.84
C LYS A 102 2.85 16.82 1.53
N VAL A 103 4.09 17.32 1.58
CA VAL A 103 4.82 17.79 0.40
C VAL A 103 5.72 16.66 -0.12
N ASN A 104 5.18 15.83 -1.00
CA ASN A 104 5.94 14.82 -1.75
C ASN A 104 6.68 15.40 -2.98
N LYS A 105 6.93 16.72 -3.01
CA LYS A 105 7.21 17.46 -4.26
C LYS A 105 8.56 17.17 -4.92
N LYS A 106 9.54 16.58 -4.22
CA LYS A 106 10.91 16.41 -4.76
C LYS A 106 11.29 14.98 -5.18
N ASP A 107 10.47 13.96 -4.91
CA ASP A 107 10.87 12.57 -5.16
C ASP A 107 9.95 11.88 -6.18
N GLU A 108 10.27 12.01 -7.46
CA GLU A 108 9.59 11.33 -8.56
C GLU A 108 9.44 9.81 -8.31
N LYS A 109 10.36 9.22 -7.54
CA LYS A 109 10.34 7.80 -7.17
C LYS A 109 9.20 7.46 -6.21
N LEU A 110 8.85 8.34 -5.28
CA LEU A 110 7.74 8.13 -4.35
C LEU A 110 6.38 8.30 -5.05
N GLN A 111 6.29 9.20 -6.04
CA GLN A 111 5.11 9.34 -6.89
C GLN A 111 4.81 8.05 -7.68
N MET A 112 5.82 7.21 -7.97
CA MET A 112 5.60 5.92 -8.65
C MET A 112 4.74 4.94 -7.84
N PHE A 113 4.59 5.16 -6.53
CA PHE A 113 3.78 4.34 -5.63
C PHE A 113 2.46 5.00 -5.24
N LYS A 114 2.06 6.10 -5.90
CA LYS A 114 0.75 6.69 -5.70
C LYS A 114 -0.34 5.67 -6.00
N PHE A 115 -1.08 5.27 -4.97
CA PHE A 115 -2.16 4.31 -5.07
C PHE A 115 -3.49 5.03 -5.39
N GLU A 116 -4.14 4.62 -6.47
CA GLU A 116 -5.43 5.16 -6.93
C GLU A 116 -6.43 4.01 -6.98
N PRO A 117 -7.23 3.77 -5.92
CA PRO A 117 -8.03 2.54 -5.78
C PRO A 117 -8.99 2.31 -6.95
N ASP A 118 -9.55 3.37 -7.52
CA ASP A 118 -10.51 3.27 -8.62
C ASP A 118 -9.88 2.88 -9.96
N SER A 119 -8.54 2.92 -10.06
CA SER A 119 -7.78 2.53 -11.25
C SER A 119 -7.60 1.01 -11.41
N TYR A 120 -8.14 0.20 -10.50
CA TYR A 120 -7.90 -1.25 -10.45
C TYR A 120 -9.19 -2.10 -10.50
N ASN A 121 -9.07 -3.27 -11.12
CA ASN A 121 -10.00 -4.40 -10.94
C ASN A 121 -9.51 -5.24 -9.77
N TYR A 122 -10.42 -5.64 -8.88
CA TYR A 122 -10.12 -6.40 -7.67
C TYR A 122 -10.61 -7.83 -7.82
N SER A 123 -9.81 -8.79 -7.36
CA SER A 123 -10.21 -10.18 -7.24
C SER A 123 -9.62 -10.83 -5.99
N ILE A 124 -10.27 -11.89 -5.52
CA ILE A 124 -9.82 -12.66 -4.37
C ILE A 124 -9.86 -14.16 -4.68
N ALA A 125 -8.85 -14.88 -4.22
CA ALA A 125 -8.74 -16.32 -4.32
C ALA A 125 -8.25 -16.93 -3.00
N LYS A 126 -8.53 -18.22 -2.79
CA LYS A 126 -7.89 -18.99 -1.71
C LYS A 126 -6.46 -19.32 -2.12
N ASP A 127 -5.59 -19.34 -1.15
CA ASP A 127 -4.20 -19.77 -1.27
C ASP A 127 -3.89 -20.71 -0.09
N PRO A 128 -3.04 -21.75 -0.23
CA PRO A 128 -2.67 -22.61 0.89
C PRO A 128 -2.15 -21.85 2.11
N GLU A 129 -1.57 -20.67 1.91
CA GLU A 129 -1.02 -19.81 2.95
C GLU A 129 -1.97 -18.70 3.43
N GLY A 130 -3.19 -18.61 2.89
CA GLY A 130 -4.20 -17.62 3.30
C GLY A 130 -5.14 -17.18 2.17
N LEU A 131 -5.33 -15.86 2.04
CA LEU A 131 -6.18 -15.24 1.02
C LEU A 131 -5.34 -14.37 0.09
N LEU A 132 -5.46 -14.62 -1.21
CA LEU A 132 -4.77 -13.85 -2.24
C LEU A 132 -5.71 -12.79 -2.80
N VAL A 133 -5.44 -11.52 -2.49
CA VAL A 133 -6.15 -10.38 -3.06
C VAL A 133 -5.30 -9.79 -4.17
N THR A 134 -5.85 -9.73 -5.38
CA THR A 134 -5.18 -9.19 -6.56
C THR A 134 -5.86 -7.92 -7.03
N LEU A 135 -5.07 -6.88 -7.27
CA LEU A 135 -5.49 -5.64 -7.92
C LEU A 135 -4.73 -5.55 -9.24
N GLU A 136 -5.46 -5.43 -10.34
CA GLU A 136 -4.90 -5.32 -11.68
C GLU A 136 -5.36 -4.02 -12.31
N ALA A 137 -4.42 -3.22 -12.81
CA ALA A 137 -4.73 -1.91 -13.38
C ALA A 137 -5.71 -2.06 -14.55
N LYS A 138 -6.75 -1.23 -14.58
CA LYS A 138 -7.73 -1.22 -15.67
C LYS A 138 -7.06 -0.82 -16.99
N PRO A 139 -7.55 -1.29 -18.14
CA PRO A 139 -7.06 -0.84 -19.44
C PRO A 139 -7.09 0.69 -19.56
N GLY A 140 -6.02 1.28 -20.11
CA GLY A 140 -5.92 2.71 -20.36
C GLY A 140 -5.52 3.59 -19.16
N VAL A 141 -5.49 3.08 -17.92
CA VAL A 141 -5.06 3.89 -16.77
C VAL A 141 -3.54 4.09 -16.73
N LYS A 142 -3.11 5.32 -16.44
CA LYS A 142 -1.69 5.74 -16.45
C LYS A 142 -0.96 5.53 -15.11
N VAL A 143 -1.46 4.63 -14.26
CA VAL A 143 -0.79 4.26 -12.99
C VAL A 143 0.50 3.48 -13.25
N LYS A 144 1.51 3.65 -12.38
CA LYS A 144 2.80 2.95 -12.48
C LYS A 144 2.76 1.54 -11.86
N MET A 145 1.98 1.36 -10.79
CA MET A 145 1.71 0.04 -10.22
C MET A 145 0.71 -0.69 -11.11
N LYS A 146 1.17 -1.64 -11.92
CA LYS A 146 0.33 -2.36 -12.89
C LYS A 146 -0.41 -3.54 -12.27
N LYS A 147 0.18 -4.17 -11.25
CA LYS A 147 -0.41 -5.29 -10.53
C LYS A 147 0.04 -5.29 -9.08
N ILE A 148 -0.88 -5.53 -8.17
CA ILE A 148 -0.62 -5.69 -6.74
C ILE A 148 -1.22 -7.03 -6.33
N ILE A 149 -0.44 -7.83 -5.61
CA ILE A 149 -0.87 -9.12 -5.08
C ILE A 149 -0.57 -9.10 -3.58
N ALA A 150 -1.61 -9.10 -2.76
CA ALA A 150 -1.52 -9.16 -1.32
C ALA A 150 -1.91 -10.56 -0.84
N LEU A 151 -0.99 -11.26 -0.19
CA LEU A 151 -1.28 -12.47 0.57
C LEU A 151 -1.58 -12.07 2.01
N LEU A 152 -2.78 -12.40 2.46
CA LEU A 152 -3.33 -12.03 3.76
C LEU A 152 -3.64 -13.27 4.59
N ASN A 153 -3.51 -13.17 5.91
CA ASN A 153 -3.99 -14.18 6.84
C ASN A 153 -5.51 -14.35 6.69
N GLN A 154 -5.99 -15.60 6.73
CA GLN A 154 -7.43 -15.86 6.78
C GLN A 154 -7.98 -15.46 8.17
N GLY A 155 -9.17 -14.88 8.21
CA GLY A 155 -9.83 -14.44 9.45
C GLY A 155 -9.52 -12.99 9.80
N ASN A 156 -8.26 -12.67 10.14
CA ASN A 156 -7.88 -11.31 10.57
C ASN A 156 -7.33 -10.41 9.44
N TYR A 157 -7.09 -10.96 8.25
CA TYR A 157 -6.59 -10.21 7.08
C TYR A 157 -5.30 -9.43 7.29
N TYR A 158 -4.49 -9.80 8.30
CA TYR A 158 -3.16 -9.20 8.45
C TYR A 158 -2.30 -9.56 7.25
N PRO A 159 -1.57 -8.60 6.66
CA PRO A 159 -0.75 -8.86 5.50
C PRO A 159 0.43 -9.74 5.87
N LYS A 160 0.73 -10.72 5.01
CA LYS A 160 1.95 -11.55 5.08
C LYS A 160 2.96 -11.14 4.03
N LYS A 161 2.47 -10.87 2.81
CA LYS A 161 3.31 -10.57 1.65
C LYS A 161 2.57 -9.68 0.68
N LEU A 162 3.25 -8.68 0.15
CA LEU A 162 2.78 -7.78 -0.88
C LEU A 162 3.75 -7.83 -2.05
N ARG A 163 3.25 -8.14 -3.25
CA ARG A 163 4.04 -8.05 -4.49
C ARG A 163 3.44 -6.96 -5.36
N ILE A 164 4.26 -5.98 -5.72
CA ILE A 164 3.86 -4.85 -6.54
C ILE A 164 4.67 -4.88 -7.82
N LYS A 165 3.98 -4.96 -8.96
CA LYS A 165 4.59 -4.77 -10.28
C LYS A 165 4.57 -3.27 -10.60
N VAL A 166 5.72 -2.62 -10.51
CA VAL A 166 5.90 -1.22 -10.90
C VAL A 166 6.52 -1.20 -12.29
N SER A 167 5.75 -0.80 -13.30
CA SER A 167 6.19 -0.88 -14.70
C SER A 167 6.70 -2.29 -15.06
N ILE A 168 8.01 -2.45 -15.31
CA ILE A 168 8.64 -3.71 -15.73
C ILE A 168 9.20 -4.56 -14.57
N PHE A 169 9.25 -4.03 -13.35
CA PHE A 169 9.88 -4.72 -12.22
C PHE A 169 8.92 -5.08 -11.09
N TRP A 170 9.31 -6.06 -10.29
CA TRP A 170 8.60 -6.47 -9.09
C TRP A 170 9.32 -5.98 -7.84
N ALA A 171 8.55 -5.38 -6.93
CA ALA A 171 8.92 -5.17 -5.54
C ALA A 171 8.13 -6.15 -4.67
N THR A 172 8.80 -6.80 -3.73
CA THR A 172 8.20 -7.70 -2.76
C THR A 172 8.41 -7.14 -1.37
N ILE A 173 7.35 -7.09 -0.58
CA ILE A 173 7.37 -6.72 0.84
C ILE A 173 6.83 -7.92 1.62
N THR A 174 7.56 -8.39 2.61
CA THR A 174 7.07 -9.40 3.56
C THR A 174 6.89 -8.77 4.93
N PHE A 175 5.85 -9.17 5.63
CA PHE A 175 5.50 -8.66 6.95
C PHE A 175 5.58 -9.77 8.00
N SER A 176 6.07 -9.45 9.19
CA SER A 176 6.05 -10.32 10.37
C SER A 176 5.75 -9.51 11.63
N ASP A 177 5.54 -10.21 12.74
CA ASP A 177 5.41 -9.62 14.08
C ASP A 177 4.31 -8.55 14.15
N PHE A 178 3.19 -8.83 13.50
CA PHE A 178 2.08 -7.92 13.37
C PHE A 178 1.31 -7.78 14.68
N GLN A 179 1.24 -6.56 15.21
CA GLN A 179 0.55 -6.24 16.44
C GLN A 179 -0.34 -5.01 16.21
N ALA A 180 -1.66 -5.24 16.17
CA ALA A 180 -2.64 -4.17 16.00
C ALA A 180 -3.07 -3.60 17.36
N GLY A 181 -3.41 -2.31 17.39
CA GLY A 181 -3.92 -1.61 18.55
C GLY A 181 -2.85 -1.19 19.57
N ASN A 182 -3.28 -0.42 20.57
CA ASN A 182 -2.49 -0.01 21.73
C ASN A 182 -1.16 0.69 21.40
N ILE A 183 -1.11 1.44 20.30
CA ILE A 183 0.06 2.26 19.97
C ILE A 183 -0.10 3.65 20.58
N ASP A 184 0.77 3.97 21.54
CA ASP A 184 0.86 5.28 22.19
C ASP A 184 1.39 6.34 21.21
N ASP A 185 0.75 7.52 21.19
CA ASP A 185 1.11 8.60 20.26
C ASP A 185 2.51 9.16 20.49
N ASN A 186 3.06 9.05 21.70
CA ASN A 186 4.40 9.52 22.05
C ASN A 186 5.48 8.82 21.23
N ILE A 187 5.23 7.62 20.70
CA ILE A 187 6.20 6.93 19.84
C ILE A 187 6.48 7.70 18.55
N PHE A 188 5.52 8.49 18.07
CA PHE A 188 5.63 9.26 16.82
C PHE A 188 6.33 10.60 17.01
N VAL A 189 6.56 11.03 18.24
CA VAL A 189 7.22 12.30 18.56
C VAL A 189 8.73 12.14 18.43
N PHE A 190 9.37 13.03 17.65
CA PHE A 190 10.82 13.03 17.49
C PHE A 190 11.51 13.47 18.80
N PRO A 191 12.42 12.67 19.39
CA PRO A 191 13.03 12.98 20.67
C PRO A 191 14.22 13.93 20.51
N LYS A 192 13.93 15.22 20.28
CA LYS A 192 14.89 16.30 19.98
C LYS A 192 16.10 16.33 20.92
N GLU A 193 15.87 16.18 22.22
CA GLU A 193 16.91 16.23 23.25
C GLU A 193 18.01 15.17 23.08
N LYS A 194 17.70 14.04 22.42
CA LYS A 194 18.67 12.97 22.17
C LYS A 194 19.63 13.28 21.03
N TYR A 195 19.34 14.29 20.22
CA TYR A 195 20.02 14.57 18.95
C TYR A 195 20.45 16.03 18.82
N THR A 196 20.69 16.71 19.94
CA THR A 196 21.12 18.11 20.00
C THR A 196 22.50 18.34 19.34
N ASN A 197 23.34 17.30 19.30
CA ASN A 197 24.64 17.32 18.64
C ASN A 197 24.59 16.96 17.14
N TYR A 198 23.42 16.67 16.58
CA TYR A 198 23.26 16.35 15.16
C TYR A 198 23.04 17.62 14.34
N LYS A 199 23.56 17.63 13.12
CA LYS A 199 23.27 18.70 12.16
C LYS A 199 21.82 18.62 11.72
N ILE A 200 21.09 19.74 11.84
CA ILE A 200 19.72 19.87 11.34
C ILE A 200 19.74 20.35 9.88
N VAL A 201 18.93 19.73 9.04
CA VAL A 201 18.68 20.14 7.64
C VAL A 201 17.16 20.28 7.46
N ASP A 202 16.69 21.46 7.11
CA ASP A 202 15.25 21.73 6.91
C ASP A 202 14.92 21.72 5.41
N GLU A 203 14.03 20.82 5.01
CA GLU A 203 13.58 20.56 3.63
C GLU A 203 12.07 20.79 3.45
N ARG A 204 11.41 21.42 4.43
CA ARG A 204 9.98 21.78 4.37
C ARG A 204 9.66 22.79 3.26
#